data_AF-A0A328YCA8-F1
#
_entry.id   AF-A0A328YCA8-F1
#
_cell.length_a   1.000
_cell.length_b   1.000
_cell.length_c   1.000
_cell.angle_alpha   90.00
_cell.angle_beta   90.00
_cell.angle_gamma   90.00
#
_symmetry.space_group_name_H-M   'P 1'
#
loop_
_entity.id
_entity.type
_entity.pdbx_description
1 polymer ?
#
loop_
_entity_poly.entity_id
_entity_poly.type
_entity_poly.pdbx_seq_one_letter_code
_entity_poly.pdbx_strand_id
1 'polypeptide(L)'
;MEARVIRYRGRPGEGKEQPAATEQVTRYRYDALGRRIDKHDAFRRTSFLYDGDLLTGELRDSRLSEYLYEPDSFVPLAKLESEWKGEKTRDSEPKPLHVAETA
;
A
#
# COMPACT_ATOMS: atom_id res chain seq x y z
N MET A 1 2.80 -11.01 -0.61
CA MET A 1 4.24 -10.93 -0.27
C MET A 1 4.40 -10.18 1.04
N GLU A 2 5.37 -10.53 1.88
CA GLU A 2 5.70 -9.78 3.12
C GLU A 2 7.10 -9.18 2.98
N ALA A 3 7.27 -7.93 3.39
CA ALA A 3 8.58 -7.30 3.52
C ALA A 3 8.81 -6.91 4.99
N ARG A 4 10.01 -7.19 5.49
CA ARG A 4 10.43 -6.80 6.84
C ARG A 4 11.40 -5.64 6.73
N VAL A 5 11.11 -4.55 7.43
CA VAL A 5 11.94 -3.34 7.43
C VAL A 5 12.37 -3.06 8.87
N ILE A 6 13.67 -3.13 9.14
CA ILE A 6 14.24 -2.74 10.43
C ILE A 6 14.65 -1.27 10.33
N ARG A 7 14.05 -0.41 11.17
CA ARG A 7 14.47 1.00 11.30
C ARG A 7 15.29 1.17 12.57
N TYR A 8 16.49 1.70 12.40
CA TYR A 8 17.35 2.11 13.51
C TYR A 8 17.00 3.54 13.92
N ARG A 9 16.76 3.74 15.22
CA ARG A 9 16.63 5.08 15.79
C ARG A 9 18.01 5.59 16.19
N GLY A 10 18.54 6.57 15.44
CA GLY A 10 19.84 7.20 15.69
C GLY A 10 20.91 6.82 14.68
N ARG A 11 21.87 7.74 14.47
CA ARG A 11 23.05 7.53 13.59
C ARG A 11 24.04 6.61 14.34
N PRO A 12 24.47 5.47 13.76
CA PRO A 12 25.48 4.65 14.38
C PRO A 12 26.82 5.38 14.27
N GLY A 13 27.39 5.85 15.38
CA GLY A 13 28.65 6.58 15.32
C GLY A 13 29.28 7.00 16.65
N GLU A 14 28.53 7.36 17.69
CA GLU A 14 29.13 7.88 18.92
C GLU A 14 28.32 7.45 20.17
N GLY A 15 28.92 6.60 21.02
CA GLY A 15 28.37 6.24 22.34
C GLY A 15 27.97 4.76 22.49
N LYS A 16 28.30 4.16 23.64
CA LYS A 16 28.14 2.73 23.98
C LYS A 16 26.69 2.31 24.26
N GLU A 17 25.74 2.65 23.40
CA GLU A 17 24.36 2.19 23.52
C GLU A 17 23.88 1.65 22.18
N GLN A 18 23.43 0.38 22.19
CA GLN A 18 22.82 -0.22 21.02
C GLN A 18 21.56 0.60 20.69
N PRO A 19 21.45 1.22 19.51
CA PRO A 19 20.28 2.01 19.17
C PRO A 19 19.07 1.10 19.28
N ALA A 20 18.03 1.53 20.02
CA ALA A 20 16.78 0.80 20.09
C ALA A 20 16.25 0.59 18.66
N ALA A 21 16.40 -0.64 18.15
CA ALA A 21 15.96 -1.01 16.83
C ALA A 21 14.46 -1.27 16.89
N THR A 22 13.70 -0.62 16.01
CA THR A 22 12.29 -0.94 15.83
C THR A 22 12.15 -1.73 14.55
N GLU A 23 11.79 -3.01 14.68
CA GLU A 23 11.40 -3.82 13.54
C GLU A 23 9.95 -3.48 13.15
N GLN A 24 9.72 -3.24 11.86
CA GLN A 24 8.40 -3.02 11.29
C GLN A 24 8.16 -4.02 10.16
N VAL A 25 7.15 -4.86 10.33
CA VAL A 25 6.68 -5.76 9.29
C VAL A 25 5.63 -5.05 8.43
N THR A 26 5.76 -5.15 7.11
CA THR A 26 4.77 -4.64 6.15
C THR A 26 4.35 -5.74 5.19
N ARG A 27 3.04 -5.97 5.07
CA ARG A 27 2.45 -6.98 4.19
C ARG A 27 1.86 -6.33 2.95
N TYR A 28 2.03 -6.99 1.82
CA TYR A 28 1.58 -6.53 0.52
C TYR A 28 0.74 -7.59 -0.18
N ARG A 29 -0.35 -7.14 -0.83
CA ARG A 29 -1.13 -7.96 -1.76
C ARG A 29 -1.01 -7.38 -3.16
N TYR A 30 -1.09 -8.29 -4.13
CA TYR A 30 -0.94 -7.97 -5.54
C TYR A 30 -2.08 -8.58 -6.34
N ASP A 31 -2.43 -7.97 -7.46
CA ASP A 31 -3.30 -8.58 -8.47
C ASP A 31 -2.52 -9.55 -9.38
N ALA A 32 -3.21 -10.19 -10.32
CA ALA A 32 -2.62 -11.15 -11.24
C ALA A 32 -1.58 -10.55 -12.19
N LEU A 33 -1.59 -9.22 -12.38
CA LEU A 33 -0.62 -8.49 -13.18
C LEU A 33 0.62 -8.07 -12.37
N GLY A 34 0.67 -8.43 -11.08
CA GLY A 34 1.79 -8.09 -10.19
C GLY A 34 1.77 -6.66 -9.67
N ARG A 35 0.64 -5.95 -9.77
CA ARG A 35 0.48 -4.59 -9.25
C ARG A 35 0.00 -4.64 -7.81
N ARG A 36 0.49 -3.73 -6.98
CA ARG A 36 0.17 -3.71 -5.54
C ARG A 36 -1.24 -3.19 -5.31
N ILE A 37 -2.14 -4.02 -4.79
CA ILE A 37 -3.54 -3.62 -4.48
C ILE A 37 -3.75 -3.28 -3.00
N ASP A 38 -2.90 -3.79 -2.10
CA ASP A 38 -2.94 -3.47 -0.67
C ASP A 38 -1.53 -3.41 -0.07
N LYS A 39 -1.38 -2.52 0.92
CA LYS A 39 -0.26 -2.46 1.85
C LYS A 39 -0.80 -2.37 3.27
N HIS A 40 -0.30 -3.22 4.16
CA HIS A 40 -0.59 -3.18 5.59
C HIS A 40 0.71 -3.09 6.37
N ASP A 41 0.91 -1.99 7.10
CA ASP A 41 1.96 -1.87 8.09
C ASP A 41 1.37 -1.94 9.51
N ALA A 42 2.24 -1.83 10.53
CA ALA A 42 1.82 -1.88 11.94
C ALA A 42 0.82 -0.77 12.34
N PHE A 43 0.68 0.28 11.51
CA PHE A 43 -0.14 1.43 11.83
C PHE A 43 -1.42 1.46 11.00
N ARG A 44 -1.35 1.26 9.68
CA ARG A 44 -2.46 1.52 8.75
C ARG A 44 -2.44 0.63 7.51
N ARG A 45 -3.63 0.52 6.90
CA ARG A 45 -3.84 -0.03 5.56
C ARG A 45 -3.73 1.06 4.50
N THR A 46 -3.22 0.73 3.34
CA THR A 46 -3.34 1.55 2.12
C THR A 46 -3.82 0.65 0.98
N SER A 47 -4.98 0.99 0.42
CA SER A 47 -5.52 0.35 -0.78
C SER A 47 -5.13 1.17 -2.00
N PHE A 48 -4.79 0.51 -3.11
CA PHE A 48 -4.38 1.15 -4.36
C PHE A 48 -5.43 0.89 -5.43
N LEU A 49 -5.83 1.94 -6.14
CA LEU A 49 -6.85 1.90 -7.19
C LEU A 49 -6.18 2.11 -8.55
N TYR A 50 -6.59 1.31 -9.53
CA TYR A 50 -6.03 1.35 -10.88
C TYR A 50 -7.15 1.47 -11.92
N ASP A 51 -6.90 2.25 -12.98
CA ASP A 51 -7.66 2.25 -14.22
C ASP A 51 -6.73 1.84 -15.36
N GLY A 52 -6.99 0.68 -15.99
CA GLY A 52 -6.00 0.02 -16.83
C GLY A 52 -4.69 -0.12 -16.05
N ASP A 53 -3.58 0.37 -16.60
CA ASP A 53 -2.25 0.39 -15.96
C ASP A 53 -1.96 1.64 -15.11
N LEU A 54 -2.89 2.57 -15.08
CA LEU A 54 -2.74 3.86 -14.41
C LEU A 54 -3.11 3.74 -12.93
N LEU A 55 -2.23 4.16 -12.03
CA LEU A 55 -2.57 4.29 -10.61
C LEU A 55 -3.44 5.53 -10.44
N THR A 56 -4.74 5.35 -10.27
CA THR A 56 -5.70 6.46 -10.16
C THR A 56 -5.92 6.93 -8.74
N GLY A 57 -5.62 6.08 -7.73
CA GLY A 57 -5.69 6.55 -6.36
C GLY A 57 -5.11 5.65 -5.29
N GLU A 58 -5.02 6.23 -4.09
CA GLU A 58 -4.63 5.56 -2.85
C GLU A 58 -5.62 5.92 -1.75
N LEU A 59 -6.22 4.91 -1.12
CA LEU A 59 -7.07 5.10 0.05
C LEU A 59 -6.31 4.66 1.30
N ARG A 60 -6.13 5.60 2.23
CA ARG A 60 -5.50 5.35 3.53
C ARG A 60 -6.35 5.94 4.64
N ASP A 61 -6.95 5.06 5.44
CA ASP A 61 -7.99 5.41 6.42
C ASP A 61 -9.14 6.19 5.76
N SER A 62 -9.33 7.45 6.15
CA SER A 62 -10.31 8.38 5.59
C SER A 62 -9.69 9.39 4.61
N ARG A 63 -8.45 9.17 4.16
CA ARG A 63 -7.79 10.05 3.18
C ARG A 63 -7.69 9.35 1.84
N LEU A 64 -8.25 9.96 0.81
CA LEU A 64 -8.12 9.56 -0.57
C LEU A 64 -7.14 10.49 -1.28
N SER A 65 -6.14 9.90 -1.91
CA SER A 65 -5.25 10.55 -2.85
C SER A 65 -5.66 10.14 -4.26
N GLU A 66 -6.00 11.08 -5.14
CA GLU A 66 -6.34 10.82 -6.55
C GLU A 66 -5.28 11.41 -7.47
N TYR A 67 -4.92 10.69 -8.53
CA TYR A 67 -3.92 11.10 -9.50
C TYR A 67 -4.60 11.45 -10.83
N LEU A 68 -4.39 12.67 -11.31
CA LEU A 68 -4.85 13.14 -12.62
C LEU A 68 -3.69 13.09 -13.61
N TYR A 69 -3.97 12.63 -14.82
CA TYR A 69 -3.00 12.46 -15.89
C TYR A 69 -3.41 13.21 -17.15
N GLU A 70 -2.43 13.49 -18.01
CA GLU A 70 -2.72 13.92 -19.39
C GLU A 70 -3.54 12.85 -20.13
N PRO A 71 -4.41 13.23 -21.08
CA PRO A 71 -5.14 12.26 -21.90
C PRO A 71 -4.21 11.29 -22.61
N ASP A 72 -4.58 10.00 -22.62
CA ASP A 72 -3.87 8.91 -23.32
C ASP A 72 -2.37 8.82 -23.00
N SER A 73 -1.98 9.20 -21.79
CA SER A 73 -0.59 9.33 -21.37
C SER A 73 -0.40 8.89 -19.91
N PHE A 74 0.84 8.56 -19.56
CA PHE A 74 1.27 8.26 -18.19
C PHE A 74 1.84 9.49 -17.46
N VAL A 75 1.71 10.69 -18.05
CA VAL A 75 2.23 11.95 -17.49
C VAL A 75 1.28 12.49 -16.41
N PRO A 76 1.72 12.59 -15.14
CA PRO A 76 0.88 13.10 -14.06
C PRO A 76 0.75 14.63 -14.14
N LEU A 77 -0.48 15.11 -14.09
CA LEU A 77 -0.83 16.54 -14.02
C LEU A 77 -0.96 17.03 -12.59
N ALA A 78 -1.62 16.26 -11.74
CA ALA A 78 -1.91 16.68 -10.37
C ALA A 78 -2.14 15.49 -9.44
N LYS A 79 -1.95 15.76 -8.15
CA LYS A 79 -2.39 14.89 -7.06
C LYS A 79 -3.42 15.63 -6.22
N LEU A 80 -4.65 15.13 -6.19
CA LEU A 80 -5.73 15.64 -5.34
C LEU A 80 -5.78 14.84 -4.04
N GLU A 81 -6.03 15.54 -2.93
CA GLU A 81 -6.15 14.93 -1.62
C GLU A 81 -7.52 15.31 -1.05
N SER A 82 -8.31 14.31 -0.68
CA SER A 82 -9.66 14.49 -0.16
C SER A 82 -9.91 13.59 1.04
N GLU A 83 -10.89 13.96 1.85
CA GLU A 83 -11.42 13.03 2.85
C GLU A 83 -12.42 12.08 2.20
N TRP A 84 -12.16 10.78 2.31
CA TRP A 84 -13.07 9.74 1.86
C TRP A 84 -14.06 9.37 2.96
N LYS A 85 -15.33 9.69 2.72
CA LYS A 85 -16.47 9.22 3.54
C LYS A 85 -17.07 7.95 2.94
N GLY A 86 -16.25 6.92 2.78
CA GLY A 86 -16.73 5.60 2.36
C GLY A 86 -17.45 4.87 3.48
N GLU A 87 -18.50 4.12 3.13
CA GLU A 87 -19.15 3.18 4.03
C GLU A 87 -18.14 2.07 4.43
N LYS A 88 -18.07 1.74 5.72
CA LYS A 88 -17.25 0.63 6.21
C LYS A 88 -17.83 -0.68 5.66
N THR A 89 -17.36 -1.12 4.51
CA THR A 89 -17.44 -2.53 4.13
C THR A 89 -16.54 -3.29 5.09
N ARG A 90 -17.16 -3.76 6.20
CA ARG A 90 -16.57 -4.70 7.14
C ARG A 90 -16.12 -5.92 6.33
N ASP A 91 -14.83 -6.21 6.38
CA ASP A 91 -14.19 -7.47 5.97
C ASP A 91 -14.99 -8.31 4.96
N SER A 92 -14.89 -7.99 3.67
CA SER A 92 -14.93 -9.06 2.70
C SER A 92 -13.59 -9.79 2.79
N GLU A 93 -13.60 -10.87 3.57
CA GLU A 93 -12.60 -11.92 3.50
C GLU A 93 -12.27 -12.16 2.01
N PRO A 94 -11.00 -12.11 1.58
CA PRO A 94 -10.68 -12.31 0.18
C PRO A 94 -11.13 -13.72 -0.19
N LYS A 95 -12.23 -13.82 -0.93
CA LYS A 95 -12.74 -15.10 -1.45
C LYS A 95 -11.56 -15.76 -2.17
N PRO A 96 -11.09 -16.95 -1.74
CA PRO A 96 -10.05 -17.64 -2.46
C PRO A 96 -10.61 -17.94 -3.85
N LEU A 97 -10.01 -17.33 -4.87
CA LEU A 97 -10.16 -17.82 -6.23
C LEU A 97 -9.66 -19.26 -6.19
N HIS A 98 -10.56 -20.22 -6.42
CA HIS A 98 -10.20 -21.63 -6.52
C HIS A 98 -9.05 -21.74 -7.52
N VAL A 99 -7.86 -22.07 -7.02
CA VAL A 99 -6.78 -22.54 -7.87
C VAL A 99 -7.21 -23.94 -8.27
N ALA A 100 -7.69 -24.08 -9.51
CA ALA A 100 -7.84 -25.38 -10.12
C ALA A 100 -6.45 -26.02 -10.13
N GLU A 101 -6.34 -27.10 -9.36
CA GLU A 101 -5.23 -28.01 -9.33
C GLU A 101 -5.09 -28.61 -10.74
N THR A 102 -3.96 -28.37 -11.39
CA THR A 102 -3.62 -29.07 -12.63
C THR A 102 -2.70 -30.23 -12.26
N ALA A 103 -3.13 -31.41 -12.73
CA ALA A 103 -2.62 -32.75 -12.50
C ALA A 103 -1.11 -32.97 -12.70
#